data_AF-A0A938SX35-F1
#
_entry.id   AF-A0A938SX35-F1
#
_cell.length_a   1.000
_cell.length_b   1.000
_cell.length_c   1.000
_cell.angle_alpha   90.00
_cell.angle_beta   90.00
_cell.angle_gamma   90.00
#
_symmetry.space_group_name_H-M   'P 1'
#
loop_
_entity.id
_entity.type
_entity.pdbx_description
1 polymer ?
#
loop_
_entity_poly.entity_id
_entity_poly.type
_entity_poly.pdbx_seq_one_letter_code
_entity_poly.pdbx_strand_id
1 'polypeptide(L)'
;MNGFDVAFAAARLPAKPDDMLDSDFALLTDLARKIVRRRLSVPAIFFLETAKPLNYVGAQAMVFFGPFVQVLFESPNYERYTELLERRQTLELLLQMIEGYESELVRVEKAEKAERAARKAARNAARRRPAWRFWQRRE
;
A
#
# COMPACT_ATOMS: atom_id res chain seq x y z
N MET A 1 -16.11 2.91 -5.23
CA MET A 1 -14.71 2.48 -5.09
C MET A 1 -14.34 2.54 -3.62
N ASN A 2 -13.71 1.50 -3.09
CA ASN A 2 -13.15 1.54 -1.74
C ASN A 2 -11.83 2.36 -1.75
N GLY A 3 -11.30 2.73 -0.58
CA GLY A 3 -10.07 3.54 -0.49
C GLY A 3 -8.86 2.92 -1.17
N PHE A 4 -8.77 1.58 -1.22
CA PHE A 4 -7.71 0.88 -1.96
C PHE A 4 -7.85 1.02 -3.47
N ASP A 5 -9.07 0.93 -4.01
CA ASP A 5 -9.30 1.07 -5.45
C ASP A 5 -8.90 2.46 -5.96
N VAL A 6 -9.25 3.50 -5.18
CA VAL A 6 -8.86 4.88 -5.48
C VAL A 6 -7.35 5.03 -5.43
N ALA A 7 -6.72 4.52 -4.36
CA ALA A 7 -5.28 4.61 -4.19
C ALA A 7 -4.51 3.88 -5.30
N PHE A 8 -4.94 2.67 -5.67
CA PHE A 8 -4.26 1.87 -6.69
C PHE A 8 -4.43 2.41 -8.10
N ALA A 9 -5.53 3.10 -8.38
CA ALA A 9 -5.73 3.80 -9.65
C ALA A 9 -4.91 5.09 -9.74
N ALA A 10 -4.71 5.80 -8.63
CA ALA A 10 -3.97 7.06 -8.58
C ALA A 10 -2.45 6.87 -8.44
N ALA A 11 -1.99 5.72 -7.94
CA ALA A 11 -0.57 5.44 -7.76
C ALA A 11 0.17 5.43 -9.10
N ARG A 12 1.25 6.22 -9.18
CA ARG A 12 2.14 6.26 -10.34
C ARG A 12 3.24 5.23 -10.18
N LEU A 13 3.10 4.10 -10.87
CA LEU A 13 4.08 3.02 -10.82
C LEU A 13 5.31 3.30 -11.68
N PRO A 14 6.46 2.72 -11.33
CA PRO A 14 7.62 2.69 -12.22
C PRO A 14 7.25 2.02 -13.55
N ALA A 15 7.93 2.43 -14.62
CA ALA A 15 7.79 1.78 -15.92
C ALA A 15 8.30 0.34 -15.85
N LYS A 16 7.64 -0.56 -16.59
CA LYS A 16 8.13 -1.91 -16.79
C LYS A 16 9.49 -1.86 -17.53
N PRO A 17 10.51 -2.62 -17.09
CA PRO A 17 11.73 -2.81 -17.87
C PRO A 17 11.45 -3.39 -19.26
N ASP A 18 12.25 -3.02 -20.27
CA ASP A 18 12.03 -3.46 -21.66
C ASP A 18 12.17 -4.98 -21.84
N ASP A 19 13.07 -5.60 -21.08
CA ASP A 19 13.38 -7.03 -21.10
C ASP A 19 12.45 -7.90 -20.24
N MET A 20 11.51 -7.28 -19.50
CA MET A 20 10.54 -7.98 -18.66
C MET A 20 9.25 -8.30 -19.43
N LEU A 21 8.70 -9.50 -19.24
CA LEU A 21 7.40 -9.88 -19.81
C LEU A 21 6.25 -9.11 -19.15
N ASP A 22 5.21 -8.79 -19.92
CA ASP A 22 4.01 -8.13 -19.39
C ASP A 22 3.32 -8.96 -18.29
N SER A 23 3.33 -10.29 -18.44
CA SER A 23 2.81 -11.21 -17.42
C SER A 23 3.58 -11.12 -16.11
N ASP A 24 4.91 -10.98 -16.16
CA ASP A 24 5.74 -10.87 -14.97
C ASP A 24 5.51 -9.55 -14.26
N PHE A 25 5.40 -8.46 -15.02
CA PHE A 25 5.04 -7.15 -14.48
C PHE A 25 3.65 -7.17 -13.82
N ALA A 26 2.68 -7.83 -14.44
CA ALA A 26 1.35 -8.01 -13.87
C ALA A 26 1.38 -8.83 -12.56
N LEU A 27 2.20 -9.90 -12.50
CA LEU A 27 2.40 -10.69 -11.28
C LEU A 27 2.99 -9.84 -10.15
N LEU A 28 4.03 -9.05 -10.42
CA LEU A 28 4.63 -8.16 -9.42
C LEU A 28 3.67 -7.07 -8.96
N THR A 29 2.88 -6.53 -9.88
CA THR A 29 1.83 -5.53 -9.58
C THR A 29 0.77 -6.13 -8.65
N ASP A 30 0.32 -7.35 -8.92
CA ASP A 30 -0.64 -8.06 -8.06
C ASP A 30 -0.03 -8.36 -6.67
N LEU A 31 1.22 -8.81 -6.61
CA LEU A 31 1.93 -9.05 -5.36
C LEU A 31 2.05 -7.79 -4.51
N ALA A 32 2.45 -6.66 -5.11
CA ALA A 32 2.53 -5.37 -4.41
C ALA A 32 1.17 -4.95 -3.83
N ARG A 33 0.09 -5.05 -4.61
CA ARG A 33 -1.28 -4.76 -4.15
C ARG A 33 -1.69 -5.67 -3.00
N LYS A 34 -1.36 -6.96 -3.08
CA LYS A 34 -1.61 -7.97 -2.05
C LYS A 34 -0.89 -7.66 -0.73
N ILE A 35 0.34 -7.18 -0.79
CA ILE A 35 1.12 -6.75 0.38
C ILE A 35 0.46 -5.53 1.03
N VAL A 36 0.14 -4.50 0.25
CA VAL A 36 -0.46 -3.26 0.75
C VAL A 36 -1.86 -3.49 1.32
N ARG A 37 -2.70 -4.29 0.65
CA ARG A 37 -4.03 -4.67 1.14
C ARG A 37 -3.99 -5.38 2.49
N ARG A 38 -2.96 -6.20 2.74
CA ARG A 38 -2.73 -6.90 4.01
C ARG A 38 -2.02 -6.04 5.06
N ARG A 39 -1.71 -4.77 4.77
CA ARG A 39 -0.95 -3.85 5.65
C ARG A 39 0.44 -4.38 5.99
N LEU A 40 1.07 -5.09 5.06
CA LEU A 40 2.41 -5.66 5.21
C LEU A 40 3.49 -4.80 4.54
N SER A 41 3.18 -3.57 4.13
CA SER A 41 4.09 -2.68 3.41
C SER A 41 5.39 -2.43 4.18
N VAL A 42 5.31 -2.10 5.47
CA VAL A 42 6.49 -1.84 6.32
C VAL A 42 7.41 -3.06 6.47
N PRO A 43 6.93 -4.24 6.93
CA PRO A 43 7.79 -5.42 7.02
C PRO A 43 8.29 -5.90 5.64
N ALA A 44 7.51 -5.75 4.58
CA ALA A 44 7.94 -6.10 3.23
C ALA A 44 9.05 -5.19 2.71
N ILE A 45 8.92 -3.87 2.86
CA ILE A 45 9.96 -2.89 2.49
C ILE A 45 11.25 -3.17 3.25
N PHE A 46 11.16 -3.33 4.57
CA PHE A 46 12.32 -3.65 5.40
C PHE A 46 13.01 -4.93 4.91
N PHE A 47 12.24 -5.99 4.66
CA PHE A 47 12.79 -7.23 4.16
C PHE A 47 13.48 -7.06 2.80
N LEU A 48 12.80 -6.43 1.83
CA LEU A 48 13.34 -6.21 0.49
C LEU A 48 14.62 -5.38 0.51
N GLU A 49 14.69 -4.33 1.32
CA GLU A 49 15.91 -3.54 1.53
C GLU A 49 17.04 -4.37 2.14
N THR A 50 16.73 -5.18 3.15
CA THR A 50 17.74 -6.08 3.73
C THR A 50 18.19 -7.14 2.75
N ALA A 51 17.36 -7.58 1.80
CA ALA A 51 17.73 -8.60 0.81
C ALA A 51 18.70 -8.07 -0.27
N LYS A 52 18.75 -6.75 -0.52
CA LYS A 52 19.62 -6.14 -1.55
C LYS A 52 21.12 -6.49 -1.41
N PRO A 53 21.76 -6.47 -0.21
CA PRO A 53 23.16 -6.86 -0.05
C PRO A 53 23.40 -8.38 -0.01
N LEU A 54 22.37 -9.22 0.14
CA LEU A 54 22.51 -10.67 0.32
C LEU A 54 22.44 -11.43 -1.01
N ASN A 55 23.50 -11.34 -1.81
CA ASN A 55 23.72 -12.23 -2.97
C ASN A 55 23.90 -13.73 -2.60
N TYR A 56 23.71 -14.14 -1.34
CA TYR A 56 24.07 -15.48 -0.85
C TYR A 56 23.04 -16.17 0.07
N VAL A 57 21.89 -15.56 0.36
CA VAL A 57 20.94 -16.07 1.40
C VAL A 57 19.54 -16.32 0.84
N GLY A 58 19.36 -16.33 -0.49
CA GLY A 58 18.07 -16.64 -1.13
C GLY A 58 17.43 -17.95 -0.62
N ALA A 59 18.23 -19.00 -0.43
CA ALA A 59 17.77 -20.27 0.11
C ALA A 59 17.29 -20.19 1.57
N GLN A 60 17.96 -19.39 2.41
CA GLN A 60 17.61 -19.21 3.82
C GLN A 60 16.42 -18.25 4.00
N ALA A 61 16.29 -17.25 3.12
CA ALA A 61 15.13 -16.40 3.07
C ALA A 61 13.86 -17.20 2.73
N MET A 62 13.90 -18.08 1.72
CA MET A 62 12.78 -18.98 1.42
C MET A 62 12.37 -19.86 2.61
N VAL A 63 13.33 -20.40 3.38
CA VAL A 63 13.05 -21.19 4.59
C VAL A 63 12.44 -20.33 5.69
N PHE A 64 12.93 -19.10 5.91
CA PHE A 64 12.38 -18.17 6.90
C PHE A 64 10.95 -17.72 6.54
N PHE A 65 10.66 -17.49 5.25
CA PHE A 65 9.36 -17.04 4.77
C PHE A 65 8.37 -18.16 4.45
N GLY A 66 8.76 -19.43 4.56
CA GLY A 66 7.89 -20.60 4.35
C GLY A 66 6.46 -20.49 4.93
N PRO A 67 6.27 -19.98 6.17
CA PRO A 67 4.92 -19.84 6.76
C PRO A 67 4.09 -18.70 6.15
N PHE A 68 4.72 -17.66 5.58
CA PHE A 68 4.05 -16.49 4.99
C PHE A 68 3.86 -16.63 3.48
N VAL A 69 4.75 -17.40 2.84
CA VAL A 69 4.70 -17.75 1.42
C VAL A 69 3.34 -18.36 1.08
N GLN A 70 2.87 -19.35 1.84
CA GLN A 70 1.58 -19.99 1.55
C GLN A 70 0.37 -19.03 1.68
N VAL A 71 0.48 -18.01 2.55
CA VAL A 71 -0.58 -17.01 2.77
C VAL A 71 -0.61 -15.93 1.67
N LEU A 72 0.53 -15.65 1.03
CA LEU A 72 0.66 -14.70 -0.07
C LEU A 72 0.50 -15.37 -1.45
N PHE A 73 0.87 -16.64 -1.57
CA PHE A 73 0.95 -17.41 -2.81
C PHE A 73 0.04 -18.65 -2.79
N GLU A 74 -1.29 -18.46 -2.89
CA GLU A 74 -2.25 -19.56 -3.19
C GLU A 74 -2.22 -19.97 -4.69
N SER A 75 -1.12 -19.78 -5.43
CA SER A 75 -1.15 -19.70 -6.90
C SER A 75 -0.19 -20.67 -7.59
N PRO A 76 -0.53 -21.18 -8.80
CA PRO A 76 0.37 -21.95 -9.67
C PRO A 76 1.65 -21.20 -10.10
N ASN A 77 1.80 -19.92 -9.71
CA ASN A 77 2.90 -19.05 -10.12
C ASN A 77 4.04 -18.95 -9.10
N TYR A 78 4.06 -19.77 -8.05
CA TYR A 78 5.08 -19.69 -6.98
C TYR A 78 6.52 -19.77 -7.51
N GLU A 79 6.80 -20.69 -8.42
CA GLU A 79 8.10 -20.83 -9.07
C GLU A 79 8.47 -19.54 -9.82
N ARG A 80 7.52 -18.98 -10.57
CA ARG A 80 7.76 -17.73 -11.31
C ARG A 80 8.02 -16.54 -10.40
N TYR A 81 7.33 -16.43 -9.27
CA TYR A 81 7.63 -15.41 -8.27
C TYR A 81 9.03 -15.57 -7.70
N THR A 82 9.47 -16.80 -7.45
CA THR A 82 10.81 -17.09 -6.94
C THR A 82 11.88 -16.62 -7.92
N GLU A 83 11.78 -17.03 -9.19
CA GLU A 83 12.69 -16.60 -10.27
C GLU A 83 12.73 -15.08 -10.43
N LEU A 84 11.58 -14.42 -10.30
CA LEU A 84 11.50 -12.96 -10.39
C LEU A 84 12.20 -12.30 -9.21
N LEU A 85 11.95 -12.75 -7.98
CA LEU A 85 12.50 -12.18 -6.75
C LEU A 85 13.99 -12.44 -6.56
N GLU A 86 14.59 -13.42 -7.25
CA GLU A 86 16.05 -13.61 -7.25
C GLU A 86 16.79 -12.47 -7.96
N ARG A 87 16.13 -11.76 -8.88
CA ARG A 87 16.73 -10.67 -9.64
C ARG A 87 16.67 -9.36 -8.87
N ARG A 88 17.82 -8.76 -8.59
CA ARG A 88 17.93 -7.46 -7.90
C ARG A 88 17.05 -6.37 -8.51
N GLN A 89 16.97 -6.31 -9.83
CA GLN A 89 16.15 -5.31 -10.55
C GLN A 89 14.66 -5.48 -10.25
N THR A 90 14.19 -6.73 -10.16
CA THR A 90 12.81 -7.04 -9.83
C THR A 90 12.49 -6.73 -8.37
N LEU A 91 13.42 -6.99 -7.44
CA LEU A 91 13.26 -6.61 -6.03
C LEU A 91 13.10 -5.10 -5.86
N GLU A 92 13.94 -4.33 -6.56
CA GLU A 92 13.86 -2.87 -6.57
C GLU A 92 12.53 -2.38 -7.17
N LEU A 93 12.09 -2.99 -8.27
CA LEU A 93 10.81 -2.68 -8.88
C LEU A 93 9.64 -2.96 -7.93
N LEU A 94 9.64 -4.13 -7.28
CA LEU A 94 8.62 -4.52 -6.31
C LEU A 94 8.58 -3.56 -5.11
N LEU A 95 9.75 -3.19 -4.58
CA LEU A 95 9.87 -2.22 -3.50
C LEU A 95 9.20 -0.89 -3.88
N GLN A 96 9.56 -0.33 -5.03
CA GLN A 96 9.02 0.94 -5.52
C GLN A 96 7.50 0.87 -5.74
N MET A 97 6.98 -0.26 -6.22
CA MET A 97 5.53 -0.46 -6.37
C MET A 97 4.83 -0.48 -5.01
N ILE A 98 5.39 -1.16 -3.99
CA ILE A 98 4.83 -1.19 -2.64
C ILE A 98 4.80 0.23 -2.05
N GLU A 99 5.91 0.97 -2.14
CA GLU A 99 6.01 2.35 -1.66
C GLU A 99 5.01 3.28 -2.36
N GLY A 100 4.91 3.18 -3.68
CA GLY A 100 3.98 3.97 -4.48
C GLY A 100 2.53 3.74 -4.05
N TYR A 101 2.12 2.48 -3.91
CA TYR A 101 0.77 2.13 -3.48
C TYR A 101 0.48 2.51 -2.02
N GLU A 102 1.41 2.28 -1.10
CA GLU A 102 1.24 2.66 0.31
C GLU A 102 1.12 4.18 0.47
N SER A 103 1.97 4.94 -0.24
CA SER A 103 1.95 6.40 -0.17
C SER A 103 0.61 6.99 -0.61
N GLU A 104 0.01 6.42 -1.66
CA GLU A 104 -1.28 6.89 -2.17
C GLU A 104 -2.44 6.44 -1.28
N LEU A 105 -2.38 5.24 -0.71
CA LEU A 105 -3.36 4.78 0.28
C LEU A 105 -3.39 5.70 1.50
N VAL A 106 -2.22 6.07 2.02
CA VAL A 106 -2.10 7.02 3.14
C VAL A 106 -2.68 8.39 2.78
N ARG A 107 -2.50 8.86 1.53
CA ARG A 107 -3.09 10.12 1.06
C ARG A 107 -4.62 10.06 1.03
N VAL A 108 -5.18 9.00 0.44
CA VAL A 108 -6.63 8.76 0.38
C VAL A 108 -7.22 8.73 1.79
N GLU A 109 -6.62 7.98 2.71
CA GLU A 109 -7.10 7.91 4.09
C GLU A 109 -7.05 9.26 4.83
N LYS A 110 -5.98 10.03 4.62
CA LYS A 110 -5.84 11.37 5.21
C LYS A 110 -6.91 12.32 4.67
N ALA A 111 -7.16 12.29 3.36
CA ALA A 111 -8.20 13.09 2.73
C ALA A 111 -9.60 12.74 3.28
N GLU A 112 -9.92 11.46 3.38
CA GLU A 112 -11.19 11.00 3.97
C GLU A 112 -11.34 11.44 5.43
N LYS A 113 -10.27 11.31 6.23
CA LYS A 113 -10.28 11.73 7.65
C LYS A 113 -10.49 13.25 7.76
N ALA A 114 -9.81 14.05 6.93
CA ALA A 114 -9.96 15.50 6.89
C ALA A 114 -11.39 15.91 6.52
N GLU A 115 -11.99 15.28 5.51
CA GLU A 115 -13.36 15.56 5.10
C GLU A 115 -14.36 15.20 6.21
N ARG A 116 -14.19 14.04 6.85
CA ARG A 116 -15.03 13.62 7.99
C ARG A 116 -14.91 14.60 9.16
N ALA A 117 -13.71 15.11 9.44
CA ALA A 117 -13.49 16.11 10.47
C ALA A 117 -14.19 17.44 10.13
N ALA A 118 -14.06 17.92 8.89
CA ALA A 118 -14.72 19.13 8.41
C ALA A 118 -16.25 19.03 8.48
N ARG A 119 -16.84 17.90 8.04
CA ARG A 119 -18.29 17.64 8.14
C ARG A 119 -18.78 17.68 9.60
N LYS A 120 -18.02 17.08 10.52
CA LYS A 120 -18.35 17.10 11.97
C LYS A 120 -18.25 18.51 12.55
N ALA A 121 -17.21 19.27 12.19
CA ALA A 121 -17.02 20.65 12.63
C ALA A 121 -18.16 21.56 12.14
N ALA A 122 -18.54 21.46 10.86
CA ALA A 122 -19.66 22.20 10.29
C ALA A 122 -20.99 21.89 11.00
N ARG A 123 -21.26 20.60 11.26
CA ARG A 123 -22.46 20.18 12.03
C ARG A 123 -22.46 20.74 13.45
N ASN A 124 -21.31 20.74 14.13
CA ASN A 124 -21.20 21.29 15.47
C ASN A 124 -21.40 22.82 15.47
N ALA A 125 -20.77 23.52 14.53
CA ALA A 125 -20.95 24.97 14.35
C ALA A 125 -22.42 25.33 14.11
N ALA A 126 -23.14 24.57 13.28
CA ALA A 126 -24.57 24.78 13.04
C ALA A 126 -25.44 24.50 14.29
N ARG A 127 -25.03 23.58 15.17
CA ARG A 127 -25.72 23.30 16.44
C ARG A 127 -25.46 24.34 17.52
N ARG A 128 -24.31 25.03 17.48
CA ARG A 128 -23.97 26.08 18.45
C ARG A 128 -24.86 27.30 18.20
N ARG A 129 -25.97 27.40 18.95
CA ARG A 129 -26.73 28.64 19.04
C ARG A 129 -25.86 29.70 19.72
N PRO A 130 -25.74 30.91 19.16
CA PRO A 130 -24.97 31.95 19.82
C PRO A 130 -25.60 32.34 21.17
N ALA A 131 -24.79 32.36 22.24
CA ALA A 131 -25.25 32.67 23.60
C ALA A 131 -25.81 34.09 23.73
N TRP A 132 -25.42 35.02 22.86
CA TRP A 132 -25.98 36.37 22.79
C TRP A 132 -27.48 36.41 22.46
N ARG A 133 -28.03 35.37 21.80
CA ARG A 133 -29.48 35.27 21.51
C ARG A 133 -30.34 35.09 22.77
N PHE A 134 -29.75 34.70 23.91
CA PHE A 134 -30.46 34.57 25.18
C PHE A 134 -30.57 35.90 25.96
N TRP A 135 -29.77 36.90 25.62
CA TRP A 135 -29.78 38.21 26.30
C TRP A 135 -30.74 39.23 25.64
N GLN A 136 -31.21 38.97 24.42
CA GLN A 136 -32.17 39.83 23.69
C GLN A 136 -33.65 39.62 24.07
N ARG A 137 -33.96 38.85 25.12
CA ARG A 137 -35.35 38.47 25.47
C ARG A 137 -35.68 38.73 26.95
N ARG A 138 -35.16 39.84 27.49
CA ARG A 138 -35.48 40.35 28.83
C ARG A 138 -35.78 41.85 28.76
N GLU A 139 -36.89 42.20 28.13
CA GLU A 139 -37.64 43.46 28.26
C GLU A 139 -39.12 43.07 28.20
#